data_AF-A0A375IDH5-F1
#
_entry.id   AF-A0A375IDH5-F1
#
_cell.length_a   1.000
_cell.length_b   1.000
_cell.length_c   1.000
_cell.angle_alpha   90.00
_cell.angle_beta   90.00
_cell.angle_gamma   90.00
#
_symmetry.space_group_name_H-M   'P 1'
#
loop_
_entity.id
_entity.type
_entity.pdbx_description
1 polymer ?
#
loop_
_entity_poly.entity_id
_entity_poly.type
_entity_poly.pdbx_seq_one_letter_code
_entity_poly.pdbx_strand_id
1 'polypeptide(L)'
;MFVCGNQACGASWEPDEVQIRDEGQGLVFRCPQCGARNHVVARTAKDGSTSYRQVAASAAQKAPAQRKAPGKAPAQGRAKPAAR
;
A
#
# COMPACT_ATOMS: atom_id res chain seq x y z
N MET A 1 7.78 9.53 9.25
CA MET A 1 9.05 10.01 8.72
C MET A 1 9.61 8.98 7.76
N PHE A 2 9.95 9.42 6.56
CA PHE A 2 10.49 8.61 5.46
C PHE A 2 11.87 9.15 5.09
N VAL A 3 12.79 8.25 4.73
CA VAL A 3 14.16 8.63 4.36
C VAL A 3 14.42 8.19 2.94
N CYS A 4 14.95 9.07 2.10
CA CYS A 4 15.31 8.69 0.75
C CYS A 4 16.44 7.66 0.76
N GLY A 5 16.18 6.46 0.25
CA GLY A 5 17.16 5.36 0.15
C GLY A 5 18.27 5.58 -0.88
N ASN A 6 18.21 6.65 -1.66
CA ASN A 6 19.32 7.08 -2.50
C ASN A 6 20.44 7.65 -1.63
N GLN A 7 21.60 6.97 -1.63
CA GLN A 7 22.78 7.33 -0.85
C GLN A 7 23.24 8.78 -1.10
N ALA A 8 23.08 9.27 -2.34
CA ALA A 8 23.47 10.63 -2.70
C ALA A 8 22.49 11.71 -2.18
N CYS A 9 21.26 11.34 -1.82
CA CYS A 9 20.24 12.29 -1.38
C CYS A 9 20.09 12.31 0.13
N GLY A 10 19.87 11.15 0.77
CA GLY A 10 19.74 11.04 2.24
C GLY A 10 18.63 11.88 2.90
N ALA A 11 17.79 12.57 2.13
CA ALA A 11 16.79 13.50 2.65
C ALA A 11 15.69 12.78 3.44
N SER A 12 15.21 13.44 4.49
CA SER A 12 14.09 12.98 5.32
C SER A 12 12.84 13.76 4.98
N TRP A 13 11.70 13.08 4.95
CA TRP A 13 10.40 13.65 4.56
C TRP A 13 9.29 13.20 5.50
N GLU A 14 8.30 14.06 5.69
CA GLU A 14 7.05 13.70 6.32
C GLU A 14 6.10 13.01 5.33
N PRO A 15 5.15 12.19 5.80
CA PRO A 15 4.22 11.50 4.92
C PRO A 15 3.30 12.43 4.11
N ASP A 16 3.07 13.64 4.61
CA ASP A 16 2.25 14.66 3.94
C ASP A 16 3.03 15.42 2.85
N GLU A 17 4.36 15.48 2.98
CA GLU A 17 5.25 16.16 2.02
C GLU A 17 5.56 15.33 0.77
N VAL A 18 5.28 14.02 0.80
CA VAL A 18 5.61 13.11 -0.30
C VAL A 18 4.37 12.47 -0.91
N GLN A 19 4.42 12.31 -2.23
CA GLN A 19 3.32 11.66 -2.94
C GLN A 19 3.52 10.15 -2.95
N ILE A 20 2.66 9.44 -2.21
CA ILE A 20 2.60 7.97 -2.18
C ILE A 20 1.60 7.51 -3.25
N ARG A 21 2.05 6.68 -4.19
CA ARG A 21 1.19 6.09 -5.23
C ARG A 21 1.47 4.60 -5.38
N ASP A 22 0.44 3.83 -5.72
CA ASP A 22 0.63 2.44 -6.15
C ASP A 22 1.09 2.43 -7.61
N GLU A 23 2.28 1.88 -7.87
CA GLU A 23 2.82 1.72 -9.23
C GLU A 23 2.78 0.26 -9.71
N GLY A 24 1.86 -0.57 -9.17
CA GLY A 24 1.69 -1.98 -9.54
C GLY A 24 2.62 -2.96 -8.83
N GLN A 25 3.62 -2.47 -8.09
CA GLN A 25 4.51 -3.26 -7.21
C GLN A 25 4.30 -2.96 -5.72
N GLY A 26 3.17 -2.32 -5.40
CA GLY A 26 2.87 -1.78 -4.08
C GLY A 26 3.03 -0.26 -4.03
N LEU A 27 2.84 0.27 -2.83
CA LEU A 27 2.88 1.70 -2.59
C LEU A 27 4.33 2.20 -2.62
N VAL A 28 4.59 3.20 -3.43
CA VAL A 28 5.89 3.83 -3.60
C VAL A 28 5.73 5.32 -3.36
N PHE A 29 6.61 5.91 -2.55
CA PHE A 29 6.76 7.35 -2.49
C PHE A 29 7.93 7.80 -3.36
N ARG A 30 7.73 8.89 -4.09
CA ARG A 30 8.79 9.51 -4.88
C ARG A 30 9.40 10.66 -4.10
N CYS A 31 10.73 10.65 -3.98
CA CYS A 31 11.47 11.74 -3.37
C CYS A 31 11.37 13.01 -4.26
N PRO A 32 10.91 14.16 -3.75
CA PRO A 32 10.79 15.38 -4.55
C PRO A 32 12.15 16.01 -4.88
N GLN A 33 13.22 15.67 -4.14
CA GLN A 33 14.57 16.20 -4.41
C GLN A 33 15.32 15.47 -5.52
N CYS A 34 15.26 14.13 -5.55
CA CYS A 34 16.04 13.33 -6.51
C CYS A 34 15.21 12.39 -7.40
N GLY A 35 13.88 12.33 -7.19
CA GLY A 35 13.00 11.43 -7.94
C GLY A 35 13.11 9.95 -7.56
N ALA A 36 13.93 9.59 -6.57
CA ALA A 36 14.12 8.19 -6.17
C ALA A 36 12.82 7.56 -5.64
N ARG A 37 12.58 6.32 -6.05
CA ARG A 37 11.42 5.50 -5.68
C ARG A 37 11.71 4.75 -4.39
N ASN A 38 10.90 5.00 -3.38
CA ASN A 38 11.05 4.39 -2.07
C ASN A 38 9.77 3.62 -1.70
N HIS A 39 9.94 2.35 -1.35
CA HIS A 39 8.80 1.46 -1.10
C HIS A 39 8.23 1.69 0.29
N VAL A 40 6.89 1.76 0.36
CA VAL A 40 6.14 1.88 1.61
C VAL A 40 5.05 0.83 1.64
N VAL A 41 4.62 0.49 2.85
CA VAL A 41 3.45 -0.34 3.10
C VAL A 41 2.44 0.49 3.88
N ALA A 42 1.21 0.50 3.41
CA ALA A 42 0.10 0.90 4.27
C ALA A 42 -0.10 -0.20 5.32
N ARG A 43 -0.55 0.16 6.51
CA ARG A 43 -1.17 -0.72 7.49
C ARG A 43 -2.42 -0.05 8.03
N THR A 44 -3.53 -0.76 7.93
CA THR A 44 -4.78 -0.33 8.58
C THR A 44 -4.74 -0.78 10.03
N ALA A 45 -4.84 0.17 10.97
CA ALA A 45 -5.02 -0.11 12.39
C ALA A 45 -6.42 -0.66 12.66
N LYS A 46 -6.62 -1.27 13.84
CA LYS A 46 -7.93 -1.79 14.26
C LYS A 46 -8.98 -0.67 14.37
N ASP A 47 -8.53 0.53 14.70
CA ASP A 47 -9.33 1.76 14.79
C ASP A 47 -9.73 2.35 13.42
N GLY A 48 -9.31 1.70 12.31
CA GLY A 48 -9.60 2.16 10.94
C GLY A 48 -8.58 3.17 10.39
N SER A 49 -7.65 3.66 11.22
CA SER A 49 -6.60 4.58 10.78
C SER A 49 -5.63 3.89 9.81
N THR A 50 -5.32 4.54 8.68
CA THR A 50 -4.30 4.06 7.74
C THR A 50 -2.97 4.71 8.07
N SER A 51 -1.96 3.89 8.39
CA SER A 51 -0.59 4.34 8.64
C SER A 51 0.34 3.85 7.54
N TYR A 52 1.29 4.67 7.12
CA TYR A 52 2.26 4.31 6.09
C TYR A 52 3.64 4.10 6.72
N ARG A 53 4.31 3.01 6.37
CA ARG A 53 5.65 2.68 6.87
C ARG A 53 6.59 2.37 5.71
N GLN A 54 7.76 3.00 5.70
CA GLN A 54 8.80 2.68 4.73
C GLN A 54 9.40 1.30 5.00
N VAL A 55 9.65 0.57 3.92
CA VAL A 55 10.26 -0.75 3.95
C VAL A 55 11.41 -0.81 2.95
N ALA A 56 12.42 -1.63 3.26
CA ALA A 56 13.46 -1.94 2.29
C ALA A 56 12.83 -2.63 1.06
N ALA A 57 13.41 -2.43 -0.13
CA ALA A 57 12.91 -3.04 -1.35
C ALA A 57 12.73 -4.56 -1.21
N SER A 58 13.67 -5.25 -0.57
CA SER A 58 13.61 -6.70 -0.30
C SER A 58 12.45 -7.12 0.63
N ALA A 59 11.98 -6.21 1.48
CA ALA A 59 10.86 -6.45 2.40
C ALA A 59 9.50 -6.08 1.77
N ALA A 60 9.47 -5.14 0.83
CA ALA A 60 8.26 -4.73 0.10
C ALA A 60 7.63 -5.90 -0.69
N GLN A 61 8.47 -6.74 -1.29
CA GLN A 61 8.05 -7.92 -2.07
C GLN A 61 7.43 -9.03 -1.20
N LYS A 62 7.75 -9.06 0.10
CA LYS A 62 7.24 -10.04 1.07
C LYS A 62 6.04 -9.53 1.86
N ALA A 63 5.83 -8.21 1.91
CA ALA A 63 4.65 -7.65 2.54
C ALA A 63 3.44 -8.08 1.71
N PRO A 64 2.47 -8.83 2.27
CA PRO A 64 1.26 -9.14 1.53
C PRO A 64 0.64 -7.80 1.16
N ALA A 65 0.59 -7.50 -0.14
CA ALA A 65 -0.20 -6.42 -0.68
C ALA A 65 -1.53 -6.45 0.08
N GLN A 66 -1.83 -5.39 0.82
CA GLN A 66 -3.09 -5.30 1.55
C GLN A 66 -4.21 -5.41 0.51
N ARG A 67 -4.70 -6.64 0.32
CA ARG A 67 -5.99 -6.93 -0.30
C ARG A 67 -7.04 -6.43 0.68
N LYS A 68 -7.22 -5.10 0.77
CA LYS A 68 -8.50 -4.54 1.20
C LYS A 68 -9.29 -4.24 -0.06
N ALA A 69 -10.11 -5.24 -0.40
CA ALA A 69 -11.15 -5.18 -1.40
C ALA A 69 -12.15 -4.04 -1.10
N PRO A 70 -12.70 -3.39 -2.12
CA PRO A 70 -14.11 -2.97 -2.14
C PRO A 70 -14.88 -4.10 -2.83
N GLY A 71 -15.69 -4.91 -2.16
CA GLY A 71 -17.02 -4.53 -1.69
C GLY A 71 -17.97 -5.70 -1.98
N LYS A 72 -19.04 -5.79 -1.20
CA LYS A 72 -20.07 -6.84 -1.25
C LYS A 72 -20.52 -7.20 -2.67
N ALA A 73 -20.56 -8.49 -3.00
CA ALA A 73 -21.56 -9.04 -3.90
C ALA A 73 -22.64 -9.73 -3.03
N PRO A 74 -23.94 -9.43 -3.22
CA PRO A 74 -24.99 -9.97 -2.37
C PRO A 74 -25.14 -11.48 -2.60
N ALA A 75 -25.52 -12.17 -1.53
CA ALA A 75 -25.99 -13.55 -1.60
C ALA A 75 -27.14 -13.65 -2.61
N GLN A 76 -26.91 -14.32 -3.74
CA GLN A 76 -27.98 -14.85 -4.56
C GLN A 76 -28.07 -16.34 -4.27
N GLY A 77 -28.70 -16.65 -3.14
CA GLY A 77 -29.42 -17.91 -3.03
C GLY A 77 -30.58 -17.86 -4.01
N ARG A 78 -30.50 -18.63 -5.09
CA ARG A 78 -31.68 -19.05 -5.84
C ARG A 78 -31.75 -20.55 -5.74
N ALA A 79 -32.76 -20.99 -4.99
CA ALA A 79 -33.07 -22.36 -4.69
C ALA A 79 -33.21 -23.22 -5.95
N LYS A 80 -32.78 -24.48 -5.82
CA LYS A 80 -33.33 -25.63 -6.58
C LYS A 80 -34.86 -25.64 -6.48
N PRO A 81 -35.52 -26.04 -7.56
CA PRO A 81 -36.47 -27.15 -7.47
C PRO A 81 -35.97 -28.26 -8.41
N ALA A 82 -35.66 -29.47 -7.94
CA ALA A 82 -36.62 -30.51 -7.54
C ALA A 82 -37.61 -30.85 -8.67
N ALA A 83 -37.23 -31.88 -9.43
CA ALA A 83 -38.04 -32.95 -9.97
C ALA A 83 -39.52 -32.69 -10.33
N ARG A 84 -39.87 -32.93 -11.60
CA ARG A 84 -40.93 -33.89 -11.95
C ARG A 84 -40.78 -34.40 -13.36
#